data_AF-A0A1U7X0F5-F1
#
_entry.id   AF-A0A1U7X0F5-F1
#
_cell.length_a   1.000
_cell.length_b   1.000
_cell.length_c   1.000
_cell.angle_alpha   90.00
_cell.angle_beta   90.00
_cell.angle_gamma   90.00
#
_symmetry.space_group_name_H-M   'P 1'
#
loop_
_entity.id
_entity.type
_entity.pdbx_description
1 polymer ?
#
loop_
_entity_poly.entity_id
_entity_poly.type
_entity_poly.pdbx_seq_one_letter_code
_entity_poly.pdbx_strand_id
1 'polypeptide(L)'
;MPPNNFPLRWESTGDQWWFASPIDWAAANGHYDIVRELLHLDTNLLIKLTSLRRIRRLETVWDDEEQFDDVAKCRSEVAKKLLLQGETKKGHNSLIRAGYGGWLLYTAASAGDVEFVKQLLERDPLLVFGEGEYGVTDILYAAARSKNSQVFRLLFDSSISLENEVSSTFRLEMMNRAVHAAARGGNVDMLRQILGTCSDVLVYRDAQGSTLLHSASARGQVQVCSILLSC
;
A
#
# COMPACT_ATOMS: atom_id res chain seq x y z
N MET A 1 21.45 10.40 -6.88
CA MET A 1 20.74 11.70 -6.89
C MET A 1 19.27 11.39 -7.15
N PRO A 2 18.32 11.95 -6.38
CA PRO A 2 16.91 11.76 -6.69
C PRO A 2 16.66 12.20 -8.14
N PRO A 3 15.79 11.50 -8.88
CA PRO A 3 15.57 11.76 -10.30
C PRO A 3 15.22 13.23 -10.55
N ASN A 4 15.74 13.79 -11.65
CA ASN A 4 15.43 15.15 -12.09
C ASN A 4 13.93 15.24 -12.40
N ASN A 5 13.17 15.76 -11.43
CA ASN A 5 11.76 16.13 -11.42
C ASN A 5 10.82 15.04 -11.94
N PHE A 6 10.03 14.46 -11.02
CA PHE A 6 8.85 13.68 -11.39
C PHE A 6 8.07 14.42 -12.49
N PRO A 7 8.00 13.90 -13.72
CA PRO A 7 7.33 14.62 -14.78
C PRO A 7 5.84 14.65 -14.44
N LEU A 8 5.24 15.84 -14.46
CA LEU A 8 3.79 16.00 -14.54
C LEU A 8 3.38 15.48 -15.94
N ARG A 9 3.51 14.17 -16.18
CA ARG A 9 3.33 13.55 -17.49
C ARG A 9 1.90 13.59 -17.88
N TRP A 10 1.61 14.10 -19.08
CA TRP A 10 0.27 14.07 -19.64
C TRP A 10 -0.12 12.81 -20.45
N GLU A 11 -0.77 11.82 -19.85
CA GLU A 11 -1.23 10.59 -20.54
C GLU A 11 -2.73 10.56 -20.89
N SER A 12 -3.11 11.26 -21.96
CA SER A 12 -4.48 11.22 -22.51
C SER A 12 -4.94 9.79 -22.84
N THR A 13 -5.73 9.17 -21.97
CA THR A 13 -6.47 7.93 -22.26
C THR A 13 -7.97 8.23 -22.30
N GLY A 14 -8.43 8.67 -23.48
CA GLY A 14 -9.84 8.65 -23.87
C GLY A 14 -10.72 9.73 -23.25
N ASP A 15 -10.93 9.75 -21.94
CA ASP A 15 -12.03 10.53 -21.33
C ASP A 15 -11.79 11.05 -19.90
N GLN A 16 -10.58 10.93 -19.33
CA GLN A 16 -10.29 11.38 -17.96
C GLN A 16 -8.93 12.07 -17.86
N TRP A 17 -8.95 13.34 -17.46
CA TRP A 17 -7.74 14.15 -17.26
C TRP A 17 -7.10 13.71 -15.94
N TRP A 18 -5.95 13.04 -15.98
CA TRP A 18 -5.14 12.79 -14.79
C TRP A 18 -4.39 14.11 -14.51
N PHE A 19 -4.47 14.59 -13.28
CA PHE A 19 -3.68 15.72 -12.82
C PHE A 19 -2.88 15.21 -11.66
N ALA A 20 -1.58 14.91 -11.86
CA ALA A 20 -0.67 14.87 -10.72
C ALA A 20 -0.70 16.28 -10.14
N SER A 21 -1.36 16.44 -9.00
CA SER A 21 -1.51 17.77 -8.42
C SER A 21 -0.18 18.25 -7.86
N PRO A 22 0.02 19.57 -7.67
CA PRO A 22 1.24 20.07 -7.06
C PRO A 22 1.58 19.37 -5.74
N ILE A 23 0.57 18.98 -4.95
CA ILE A 23 0.77 18.23 -3.71
C ILE A 23 1.19 16.76 -3.96
N ASP A 24 0.66 16.11 -5.00
CA ASP A 24 1.08 14.76 -5.40
C ASP A 24 2.54 14.76 -5.85
N TRP A 25 2.91 15.75 -6.66
CA TRP A 25 4.28 15.95 -7.14
C TRP A 25 5.24 16.24 -5.98
N ALA A 26 4.88 17.17 -5.10
CA ALA A 26 5.71 17.51 -3.95
C ALA A 26 5.91 16.29 -3.03
N ALA A 27 4.86 15.51 -2.79
CA ALA A 27 4.95 14.29 -2.00
C ALA A 27 5.79 13.20 -2.67
N ALA A 28 5.66 13.01 -3.99
CA ALA A 28 6.43 12.02 -4.74
C ALA A 28 7.94 12.31 -4.74
N ASN A 29 8.34 13.58 -4.65
CA ASN A 29 9.75 13.99 -4.56
C ASN A 29 10.23 14.25 -3.11
N GLY A 30 9.39 14.02 -2.10
CA GLY A 30 9.76 14.18 -0.69
C GLY A 30 9.85 15.64 -0.22
N HIS A 31 9.30 16.59 -0.99
CA HIS A 31 9.27 18.01 -0.67
C HIS A 31 8.22 18.33 0.40
N TYR A 32 8.47 17.87 1.63
CA TYR A 32 7.57 18.07 2.77
C TYR A 32 7.19 19.53 3.00
N ASP A 33 8.13 20.47 2.90
CA ASP A 33 7.82 21.88 3.13
C ASP A 33 6.81 22.42 2.12
N ILE A 34 6.92 22.02 0.84
CA ILE A 34 5.93 22.39 -0.18
C ILE A 34 4.57 21.75 0.14
N VAL A 35 4.55 20.48 0.53
CA VAL A 35 3.30 19.79 0.94
C VAL A 35 2.65 20.53 2.11
N ARG A 36 3.42 20.91 3.12
CA ARG A 36 2.94 21.66 4.29
C ARG A 36 2.36 23.01 3.90
N GLU A 37 3.06 23.80 3.09
CA GLU A 37 2.57 25.10 2.64
C GLU A 37 1.30 24.97 1.78
N LEU A 38 1.23 23.97 0.90
CA LEU A 38 0.02 23.70 0.12
C LEU A 38 -1.17 23.33 1.01
N LEU A 39 -0.96 22.52 2.06
CA LEU A 39 -2.00 22.19 3.02
C LEU A 39 -2.43 23.39 3.88
N HIS A 40 -1.53 24.34 4.14
CA HIS A 40 -1.88 25.61 4.78
C HIS A 40 -2.75 26.51 3.89
N LEU A 41 -2.50 26.49 2.57
CA LEU A 41 -3.30 27.25 1.60
C LEU A 41 -4.68 26.62 1.38
N ASP A 42 -4.75 25.28 1.27
CA ASP A 42 -6.00 24.54 1.10
C ASP A 42 -5.93 23.17 1.76
N THR A 43 -6.64 23.00 2.87
CA THR A 43 -6.70 21.75 3.62
C THR A 43 -7.39 20.63 2.85
N ASN A 44 -8.22 20.94 1.85
CA ASN A 44 -8.88 19.93 1.01
C ASN A 44 -7.88 19.20 0.10
N LEU A 45 -6.67 19.74 -0.09
CA LEU A 45 -5.60 19.04 -0.80
C LEU A 45 -5.18 17.76 -0.10
N LEU A 46 -5.42 17.62 1.21
CA LEU A 46 -5.18 16.39 1.94
C LEU A 46 -6.00 15.23 1.35
N ILE A 47 -7.28 15.46 1.01
CA ILE A 47 -8.16 14.46 0.40
C ILE A 47 -7.58 13.93 -0.92
N LYS A 48 -6.93 14.82 -1.70
CA LYS A 48 -6.24 14.43 -2.93
C LYS A 48 -4.99 13.61 -2.61
N LEU A 49 -4.15 14.09 -1.69
CA LEU A 49 -2.90 13.42 -1.31
C LEU A 49 -3.12 12.00 -0.78
N THR A 50 -4.23 11.77 -0.07
CA THR A 50 -4.55 10.51 0.60
C THR A 50 -5.53 9.62 -0.16
N SER A 51 -6.00 9.99 -1.35
CA SER A 51 -6.96 9.13 -2.09
C SER A 51 -6.27 7.90 -2.68
N LEU A 52 -6.75 6.70 -2.30
CA LEU A 52 -6.19 5.44 -2.76
C LEU A 52 -6.33 5.29 -4.28
N ARG A 53 -7.48 5.68 -4.84
CA ARG A 53 -7.74 5.60 -6.29
C ARG A 53 -6.73 6.42 -7.08
N ARG A 54 -6.36 7.59 -6.56
CA ARG A 54 -5.37 8.48 -7.18
C ARG A 54 -3.96 7.91 -7.03
N ILE A 55 -3.60 7.46 -5.83
CA ILE A 55 -2.29 6.86 -5.56
C ILE A 55 -2.04 5.66 -6.47
N ARG A 56 -2.98 4.72 -6.57
CA ARG A 56 -2.83 3.53 -7.43
C ARG A 56 -2.60 3.85 -8.91
N ARG A 57 -3.24 4.92 -9.41
CA ARG A 57 -3.01 5.41 -10.78
C ARG A 57 -1.64 6.04 -10.94
N LEU A 58 -1.17 6.78 -9.93
CA LEU A 58 0.19 7.33 -9.96
C LEU A 58 1.25 6.24 -9.86
N GLU A 59 1.02 5.21 -9.04
CA GLU A 59 1.91 4.05 -8.93
C GLU A 59 2.07 3.31 -10.26
N THR A 60 1.05 3.22 -11.12
CA THR A 60 1.24 2.60 -12.44
C THR A 60 2.27 3.35 -13.28
N VAL A 61 2.30 4.68 -13.19
CA VAL A 61 3.29 5.51 -13.90
C VAL A 61 4.68 5.38 -13.27
N TRP A 62 4.75 5.23 -11.94
CA TRP A 62 6.02 5.06 -11.22
C TRP A 62 6.66 3.70 -11.44
N ASP A 63 5.83 2.65 -11.52
CA ASP A 63 6.29 1.26 -11.59
C ASP A 63 6.91 0.91 -12.95
N ASP A 64 6.52 1.61 -14.01
CA ASP A 64 6.99 1.37 -15.39
C ASP A 64 8.36 2.02 -15.67
N GLU A 65 8.84 2.92 -14.80
CA GLU A 65 10.13 3.59 -14.97
C GLU A 65 11.08 3.25 -13.80
N GLU A 66 12.16 2.51 -14.07
CA GLU A 66 13.21 2.14 -13.09
C GLU A 66 13.81 3.34 -12.34
N GLN A 67 13.60 4.55 -12.85
CA GLN A 67 14.08 5.79 -12.26
C GLN A 67 13.31 6.24 -11.00
N PHE A 68 12.14 5.65 -10.69
CA PHE A 68 11.24 6.10 -9.61
C PHE A 68 11.18 5.18 -8.37
N ASP A 69 12.18 4.30 -8.18
CA ASP A 69 12.27 3.39 -7.03
C ASP A 69 12.19 4.09 -5.64
N ASP A 70 12.51 5.40 -5.56
CA ASP A 70 12.48 6.17 -4.32
C ASP A 70 11.14 6.86 -4.04
N VAL A 71 10.19 6.89 -4.97
CA VAL A 71 8.93 7.64 -4.80
C VAL A 71 8.12 7.16 -3.61
N ALA A 72 8.03 5.83 -3.41
CA ALA A 72 7.34 5.27 -2.25
C ALA A 72 7.98 5.72 -0.93
N LYS A 73 9.31 5.75 -0.85
CA LYS A 73 10.06 6.23 0.32
C LYS A 73 9.83 7.72 0.56
N CYS A 74 9.89 8.54 -0.49
CA CYS A 74 9.63 9.97 -0.41
C CYS A 74 8.23 10.26 0.14
N ARG A 75 7.21 9.53 -0.34
CA ARG A 75 5.84 9.68 0.15
C ARG A 75 5.69 9.22 1.60
N SER A 76 6.33 8.12 1.97
CA SER A 76 6.35 7.63 3.35
C SER A 76 7.02 8.63 4.30
N GLU A 77 8.12 9.27 3.89
CA GLU A 77 8.78 10.31 4.69
C GLU A 77 7.90 11.55 4.87
N VAL A 78 7.20 11.98 3.82
CA VAL A 78 6.21 13.07 3.92
C VAL A 78 5.07 12.70 4.86
N ALA A 79 4.54 11.48 4.74
CA ALA A 79 3.49 10.97 5.62
C ALA A 79 3.94 10.93 7.10
N LYS A 80 5.18 10.48 7.35
CA LYS A 80 5.78 10.45 8.68
C LYS A 80 5.95 11.85 9.28
N LYS A 81 6.41 12.82 8.50
CA LYS A 81 6.51 14.22 8.94
C LYS A 81 5.15 14.85 9.22
N LEU A 82 4.14 14.58 8.37
CA LEU A 82 2.76 15.03 8.61
C LEU A 82 2.16 14.37 9.85
N LEU A 83 2.44 13.09 10.11
CA LEU A 83 2.06 12.43 11.35
C LEU A 83 2.65 13.15 12.56
N LEU A 84 3.97 13.44 12.55
CA LEU A 84 4.64 14.15 13.64
C LEU A 84 4.07 15.56 13.86
N GLN A 85 3.74 16.29 12.80
CA GLN A 85 3.09 17.61 12.91
C GLN A 85 1.68 17.51 13.50
N GLY A 86 0.97 16.40 13.24
CA GLY A 86 -0.37 16.12 13.73
C GLY A 86 -0.44 15.63 15.18
N GLU A 87 0.70 15.46 15.87
CA GLU A 87 0.78 15.05 17.27
C GLU A 87 0.21 16.13 18.21
N THR A 88 -0.77 15.77 19.03
CA THR A 88 -1.33 16.67 20.03
C THR A 88 -0.70 16.44 21.39
N LYS A 89 -0.68 17.48 22.24
CA LYS A 89 -0.18 17.41 23.64
C LYS A 89 -0.86 16.33 24.50
N LYS A 90 -2.01 15.81 24.06
CA LYS A 90 -2.79 14.77 24.73
C LYS A 90 -2.45 13.35 24.24
N GLY A 91 -1.38 13.16 23.48
CA GLY A 91 -0.95 11.86 22.96
C GLY A 91 -1.82 11.30 21.84
N HIS A 92 -2.75 12.09 21.29
CA HIS A 92 -3.58 11.69 20.16
C HIS A 92 -3.07 12.32 18.88
N ASN A 93 -3.18 11.60 17.76
CA ASN A 93 -2.82 12.13 16.45
C ASN A 93 -4.06 12.62 15.69
N SER A 94 -4.00 13.83 15.15
CA SER A 94 -5.10 14.44 14.40
C SER A 94 -5.40 13.72 13.07
N LEU A 95 -4.40 13.17 12.38
CA LEU A 95 -4.59 12.46 11.11
C LEU A 95 -5.27 11.10 11.32
N ILE A 96 -4.80 10.33 12.31
CA ILE A 96 -5.41 9.02 12.63
C ILE A 96 -6.87 9.23 13.03
N ARG A 97 -7.16 10.19 13.91
CA ARG A 97 -8.54 10.49 14.31
C ARG A 97 -9.43 11.00 13.18
N ALA A 98 -8.85 11.50 12.10
CA ALA A 98 -9.57 12.06 10.97
C ALA A 98 -9.82 11.04 9.83
N GLY A 99 -9.47 9.76 10.00
CA GLY A 99 -9.72 8.75 8.96
C GLY A 99 -8.50 8.41 8.10
N TYR A 100 -7.32 8.95 8.38
CA TYR A 100 -6.14 8.85 7.49
C TYR A 100 -5.10 7.81 7.94
N GLY A 101 -5.38 7.01 8.97
CA GLY A 101 -4.49 5.93 9.42
C GLY A 101 -4.25 4.87 8.36
N GLY A 102 -5.28 4.53 7.58
CA GLY A 102 -5.16 3.62 6.44
C GLY A 102 -4.19 4.11 5.36
N TRP A 103 -4.18 5.42 5.07
CA TRP A 103 -3.22 6.04 4.14
C TRP A 103 -1.79 6.01 4.69
N LEU A 104 -1.62 6.34 5.98
CA LEU A 104 -0.32 6.27 6.65
C LEU A 104 0.26 4.86 6.57
N LEU A 105 -0.55 3.85 6.90
CA LEU A 105 -0.11 2.46 6.90
C LEU A 105 0.18 1.95 5.48
N TYR A 106 -0.66 2.30 4.50
CA TYR A 106 -0.43 1.94 3.09
C TYR A 106 0.87 2.53 2.55
N THR A 107 1.15 3.82 2.83
CA THR A 107 2.37 4.48 2.34
C THR A 107 3.63 3.93 3.02
N ALA A 108 3.57 3.64 4.33
CA ALA A 108 4.64 2.95 5.05
C ALA A 108 4.89 1.54 4.47
N ALA A 109 3.81 0.80 4.21
CA ALA A 109 3.87 -0.53 3.63
C ALA A 109 4.48 -0.52 2.22
N SER A 110 4.04 0.40 1.36
CA SER A 110 4.56 0.55 0.01
C SER A 110 6.04 0.93 -0.03
N ALA A 111 6.52 1.69 0.97
CA ALA A 111 7.93 2.05 1.08
C ALA A 111 8.80 0.92 1.65
N GLY A 112 8.20 -0.12 2.22
CA GLY A 112 8.92 -1.15 2.96
C GLY A 112 9.48 -0.64 4.30
N ASP A 113 8.93 0.43 4.86
CA ASP A 113 9.40 1.02 6.13
C ASP A 113 8.81 0.25 7.33
N VAL A 114 9.53 -0.79 7.74
CA VAL A 114 9.17 -1.66 8.87
C VAL A 114 8.99 -0.88 10.17
N GLU A 115 9.84 0.11 10.39
CA GLU A 115 9.85 0.87 11.64
C GLU A 115 8.63 1.79 11.71
N PHE A 116 8.29 2.44 10.60
CA PHE A 116 7.10 3.27 10.55
C PHE A 116 5.82 2.45 10.67
N VAL A 117 5.75 1.26 10.06
CA VAL A 117 4.63 0.34 10.24
C VAL A 117 4.46 -0.06 11.71
N LYS A 118 5.55 -0.41 12.40
CA LYS A 118 5.51 -0.71 13.85
C LYS A 118 4.98 0.46 14.66
N GLN A 119 5.50 1.66 14.43
CA GLN A 119 5.08 2.87 15.14
C GLN A 119 3.60 3.21 14.96
N LEU A 120 3.01 2.86 13.81
CA LEU A 120 1.58 3.02 13.55
C LEU A 120 0.76 1.95 14.28
N LEU A 121 1.16 0.68 14.21
CA LEU A 121 0.45 -0.42 14.87
C LEU A 121 0.58 -0.42 16.39
N GLU A 122 1.68 0.13 16.95
CA GLU A 122 1.83 0.36 18.39
C GLU A 122 0.86 1.43 18.90
N ARG A 123 0.52 2.42 18.06
CA ARG A 123 -0.47 3.45 18.39
C ARG A 123 -1.89 2.92 18.28
N ASP A 124 -2.18 2.23 17.19
CA ASP A 124 -3.48 1.62 16.97
C ASP A 124 -3.31 0.31 16.15
N PRO A 125 -3.40 -0.86 16.80
CA PRO A 125 -3.28 -2.13 16.12
C PRO A 125 -4.38 -2.38 15.09
N LEU A 126 -5.57 -1.77 15.24
CA LEU A 126 -6.71 -1.98 14.35
C LEU A 126 -6.49 -1.39 12.95
N LEU A 127 -5.50 -0.50 12.79
CA LEU A 127 -5.12 0.06 11.48
C LEU A 127 -4.77 -1.03 10.45
N VAL A 128 -4.34 -2.21 10.90
CA VAL A 128 -4.04 -3.34 10.02
C VAL A 128 -5.25 -3.78 9.17
N PHE A 129 -6.48 -3.55 9.66
CA PHE A 129 -7.71 -3.89 8.94
C PHE A 129 -8.10 -2.83 7.91
N GLY A 130 -7.47 -1.66 7.96
CA GLY A 130 -7.71 -0.55 7.06
C GLY A 130 -8.66 0.52 7.64
N GLU A 131 -8.61 1.70 7.02
CA GLU A 131 -9.42 2.86 7.39
C GLU A 131 -9.73 3.69 6.12
N GLY A 132 -10.92 4.28 6.05
CA GLY A 132 -11.33 5.09 4.90
C GLY A 132 -11.42 4.27 3.62
N GLU A 133 -10.67 4.68 2.58
CA GLU A 133 -10.62 3.98 1.29
C GLU A 133 -9.68 2.75 1.29
N TYR A 134 -8.90 2.54 2.35
CA TYR A 134 -7.87 1.51 2.41
C TYR A 134 -8.37 0.31 3.20
N GLY A 135 -8.39 -0.87 2.59
CA GLY A 135 -8.64 -2.13 3.28
C GLY A 135 -7.37 -2.96 3.49
N VAL A 136 -7.45 -4.01 4.31
CA VAL A 136 -6.34 -4.95 4.55
C VAL A 136 -5.72 -5.50 3.27
N THR A 137 -6.53 -5.81 2.24
CA THR A 137 -6.03 -6.32 0.96
C THR A 137 -5.18 -5.27 0.23
N ASP A 138 -5.54 -3.99 0.35
CA ASP A 138 -4.78 -2.90 -0.25
C ASP A 138 -3.44 -2.69 0.46
N ILE A 139 -3.44 -2.78 1.79
CA ILE A 139 -2.25 -2.69 2.65
C ILE A 139 -1.30 -3.87 2.39
N LEU A 140 -1.82 -5.10 2.34
CA LEU A 140 -1.04 -6.30 2.01
C LEU A 140 -0.51 -6.25 0.58
N TYR A 141 -1.29 -5.69 -0.36
CA TYR A 141 -0.83 -5.48 -1.74
C TYR A 141 0.36 -4.51 -1.78
N ALA A 142 0.27 -3.38 -1.08
CA ALA A 142 1.38 -2.42 -0.98
C ALA A 142 2.64 -3.07 -0.36
N ALA A 143 2.46 -3.85 0.71
CA ALA A 143 3.55 -4.58 1.35
C ALA A 143 4.18 -5.64 0.44
N ALA A 144 3.38 -6.39 -0.32
CA ALA A 144 3.87 -7.38 -1.27
C ALA A 144 4.67 -6.74 -2.40
N ARG A 145 4.22 -5.57 -2.85
CA ARG A 145 4.89 -4.76 -3.87
C ARG A 145 6.20 -4.14 -3.36
N SER A 146 6.25 -3.82 -2.07
CA SER A 146 7.50 -3.47 -1.42
C SER A 146 8.40 -4.69 -1.49
N LYS A 147 9.65 -4.53 -1.95
CA LYS A 147 10.65 -5.61 -2.02
C LYS A 147 11.07 -6.12 -0.62
N ASN A 148 10.26 -5.88 0.41
CA ASN A 148 10.52 -6.16 1.82
C ASN A 148 9.46 -7.09 2.42
N SER A 149 9.75 -8.40 2.39
CA SER A 149 8.87 -9.44 2.94
C SER A 149 8.63 -9.32 4.45
N GLN A 150 9.48 -8.60 5.19
CA GLN A 150 9.31 -8.39 6.63
C GLN A 150 8.07 -7.55 6.93
N VAL A 151 7.83 -6.50 6.14
CA VAL A 151 6.64 -5.64 6.30
C VAL A 151 5.36 -6.44 6.11
N PHE A 152 5.31 -7.26 5.07
CA PHE A 152 4.15 -8.09 4.80
C PHE A 152 3.88 -9.09 5.93
N ARG A 153 4.91 -9.80 6.40
CA ARG A 153 4.75 -10.74 7.51
C ARG A 153 4.25 -10.04 8.77
N LEU A 154 4.82 -8.88 9.09
CA LEU A 154 4.41 -8.09 10.24
C LEU A 154 2.93 -7.70 10.17
N LEU A 155 2.47 -7.21 9.01
CA LEU A 155 1.07 -6.85 8.80
C LEU A 155 0.15 -8.07 8.86
N PHE A 156 0.55 -9.17 8.21
CA PHE A 156 -0.23 -10.41 8.21
C PHE A 156 -0.35 -11.02 9.61
N ASP A 157 0.75 -11.13 10.34
CA ASP A 157 0.79 -11.69 11.70
C ASP A 157 -0.03 -10.82 12.67
N SER A 158 0.06 -9.50 12.53
CA SER A 158 -0.75 -8.55 13.32
C SER A 158 -2.24 -8.70 13.02
N SER A 159 -2.63 -8.91 11.75
CA SER A 159 -4.02 -9.09 11.36
C SER A 159 -4.65 -10.37 11.93
N ILE A 160 -3.86 -11.42 12.15
CA ILE A 160 -4.33 -12.70 12.69
C ILE A 160 -4.27 -12.71 14.22
N SER A 161 -3.34 -11.98 14.82
CA SER A 161 -3.11 -11.98 16.27
C SER A 161 -4.11 -11.13 17.06
N LEU A 162 -4.78 -10.17 16.43
CA LEU A 162 -5.71 -9.25 17.10
C LEU A 162 -7.08 -9.85 17.41
N GLU A 163 -7.45 -10.97 16.79
CA GLU A 163 -8.66 -11.70 17.12
C GLU A 163 -8.30 -12.92 17.97
N ASN A 164 -8.44 -12.80 19.31
CA ASN A 164 -8.09 -13.87 20.26
C ASN A 164 -8.88 -15.18 20.07
N GLU A 165 -10.02 -15.13 19.37
CA GLU A 165 -10.83 -16.29 18.98
C GLU A 165 -10.96 -16.37 17.46
N VAL A 166 -9.83 -16.50 16.76
CA VAL A 166 -9.85 -16.63 15.29
C VAL A 166 -10.68 -17.85 14.89
N SER A 167 -11.90 -17.61 14.39
CA SER A 167 -12.64 -18.65 13.68
C SER A 167 -11.76 -19.15 12.53
N SER A 168 -11.69 -20.47 12.33
CA SER A 168 -10.95 -21.06 11.20
C SER A 168 -11.32 -20.43 9.86
N THR A 169 -12.55 -19.92 9.76
CA THR A 169 -13.06 -19.15 8.61
C THR A 169 -12.36 -17.81 8.42
N PHE A 170 -12.17 -17.00 9.47
CA PHE A 170 -11.48 -15.71 9.38
C PHE A 170 -10.02 -15.89 8.97
N ARG A 171 -9.33 -16.87 9.58
CA ARG A 171 -7.93 -17.16 9.21
C ARG A 171 -7.81 -17.53 7.73
N LEU A 172 -8.75 -18.35 7.23
CA LEU A 172 -8.78 -18.73 5.83
C LEU A 172 -9.05 -17.53 4.92
N GLU A 173 -9.96 -16.64 5.31
CA GLU A 173 -10.25 -15.42 4.56
C GLU A 173 -9.03 -14.48 4.53
N MET A 174 -8.36 -14.27 5.67
CA MET A 174 -7.16 -13.45 5.74
C MET A 174 -6.03 -14.05 4.90
N MET A 175 -5.85 -15.37 4.98
CA MET A 175 -4.90 -16.10 4.13
C MET A 175 -5.21 -15.88 2.65
N ASN A 176 -6.47 -16.01 2.26
CA ASN A 176 -6.93 -15.79 0.89
C ASN A 176 -6.60 -14.36 0.40
N ARG A 177 -6.92 -13.33 1.21
CA ARG A 177 -6.57 -11.93 0.91
C ARG A 177 -5.05 -11.76 0.76
N ALA A 178 -4.26 -12.37 1.63
CA ALA A 178 -2.80 -12.31 1.61
C ALA A 178 -2.20 -12.93 0.35
N VAL A 179 -2.63 -14.12 -0.06
CA VAL A 179 -2.10 -14.77 -1.28
C VAL A 179 -2.53 -14.03 -2.55
N HIS A 180 -3.74 -13.49 -2.60
CA HIS A 180 -4.19 -12.65 -3.71
C HIS A 180 -3.36 -11.35 -3.82
N ALA A 181 -3.11 -10.70 -2.68
CA ALA A 181 -2.26 -9.51 -2.61
C ALA A 181 -0.83 -9.81 -3.05
N ALA A 182 -0.24 -10.91 -2.59
CA ALA A 182 1.11 -11.35 -2.97
C ALA A 182 1.22 -11.67 -4.47
N ALA A 183 0.21 -12.36 -5.03
CA ALA A 183 0.12 -12.65 -6.46
C ALA A 183 0.02 -11.39 -7.31
N ARG A 184 -0.83 -10.45 -6.90
CA ARG A 184 -0.99 -9.15 -7.59
C ARG A 184 0.26 -8.28 -7.47
N GLY A 185 0.94 -8.31 -6.33
CA GLY A 185 2.15 -7.55 -6.04
C GLY A 185 3.42 -8.10 -6.72
N GLY A 186 3.38 -9.33 -7.24
CA GLY A 186 4.52 -9.94 -7.93
C GLY A 186 5.54 -10.61 -7.02
N ASN A 187 5.23 -10.78 -5.73
CA ASN A 187 6.19 -11.29 -4.76
C ASN A 187 6.22 -12.81 -4.72
N VAL A 188 7.05 -13.40 -5.57
CA VAL A 188 7.22 -14.85 -5.72
C VAL A 188 7.66 -15.52 -4.41
N ASP A 189 8.64 -14.95 -3.72
CA ASP A 189 9.20 -15.56 -2.51
C ASP A 189 8.16 -15.61 -1.40
N MET A 190 7.37 -14.55 -1.27
CA MET A 190 6.26 -14.48 -0.33
C MET A 190 5.16 -15.49 -0.66
N LEU A 191 4.77 -15.63 -1.93
CA LEU A 191 3.80 -16.66 -2.34
C LEU A 191 4.30 -18.06 -1.99
N ARG A 192 5.56 -18.37 -2.27
CA ARG A 192 6.17 -19.66 -1.92
C ARG A 192 6.18 -19.90 -0.42
N GLN A 193 6.48 -18.87 0.38
CA GLN A 193 6.48 -18.98 1.84
C GLN A 193 5.09 -19.20 2.42
N ILE A 194 4.06 -18.57 1.85
CA ILE A 194 2.68 -18.68 2.33
C ILE A 194 2.04 -20.00 1.89
N LEU A 195 2.20 -20.37 0.62
CA LEU A 195 1.53 -21.53 0.02
C LEU A 195 2.28 -22.84 0.27
N GLY A 196 3.61 -22.80 0.45
CA GLY A 196 4.45 -23.99 0.66
C GLY A 196 4.59 -24.89 -0.57
N THR A 197 3.48 -25.43 -1.07
CA THR A 197 3.39 -26.33 -2.23
C THR A 197 2.31 -25.89 -3.22
N CYS A 198 2.47 -26.29 -4.48
CA CYS A 198 1.59 -25.92 -5.60
C CYS A 198 0.17 -26.50 -5.55
N SER A 199 -0.07 -27.55 -4.74
CA SER A 199 -1.35 -28.28 -4.67
C SER A 199 -2.53 -27.44 -4.17
N ASP A 200 -2.26 -26.37 -3.40
CA ASP A 200 -3.30 -25.68 -2.64
C ASP A 200 -3.74 -24.36 -3.29
N VAL A 201 -3.11 -23.99 -4.42
CA VAL A 201 -3.31 -22.70 -5.12
C VAL A 201 -4.76 -22.50 -5.58
N LEU A 202 -5.43 -23.57 -6.04
CA LEU A 202 -6.78 -23.49 -6.62
C LEU A 202 -7.89 -23.31 -5.58
N VAL A 203 -7.58 -23.54 -4.30
CA VAL A 203 -8.51 -23.37 -3.17
C VAL A 203 -8.76 -21.89 -2.89
N TYR A 204 -7.80 -21.02 -3.21
CA TYR A 204 -7.89 -19.59 -2.98
C TYR A 204 -8.65 -18.90 -4.10
N ARG A 205 -9.88 -18.50 -3.79
CA ARG A 205 -10.74 -17.70 -4.66
C ARG A 205 -11.29 -16.50 -3.91
N ASP A 206 -11.16 -15.32 -4.49
CA ASP A 206 -11.73 -14.11 -3.89
C ASP A 206 -13.28 -14.12 -3.96
N ALA A 207 -13.91 -13.08 -3.41
CA ALA A 207 -15.36 -12.96 -3.38
C ALA A 207 -16.01 -12.89 -4.78
N GLN A 208 -15.23 -12.61 -5.83
CA GLN A 208 -15.66 -12.60 -7.23
C GLN A 208 -15.36 -13.93 -7.94
N GLY A 209 -14.77 -14.90 -7.24
CA GLY A 209 -14.34 -16.18 -7.79
C GLY A 209 -13.02 -16.11 -8.57
N SER A 210 -12.31 -14.97 -8.53
CA SER A 210 -11.01 -14.82 -9.16
C SER A 210 -9.99 -15.71 -8.46
N THR A 211 -9.09 -16.30 -9.24
CA THR A 211 -7.96 -17.11 -8.73
C THR A 211 -6.70 -16.25 -8.59
N LEU A 212 -5.66 -16.80 -7.96
CA LEU A 212 -4.34 -16.13 -7.90
C LEU A 212 -3.79 -15.76 -9.28
N LEU A 213 -4.06 -16.59 -10.30
CA LEU A 213 -3.63 -16.33 -11.67
C LEU A 213 -4.34 -15.09 -12.27
N HIS A 214 -5.62 -14.86 -11.94
CA HIS A 214 -6.32 -13.64 -12.36
C HIS A 214 -5.66 -12.41 -11.74
N SER A 215 -5.34 -12.45 -10.45
CA SER A 215 -4.70 -11.35 -9.74
C SER A 215 -3.30 -11.04 -10.27
N ALA A 216 -2.49 -12.06 -10.52
CA ALA A 216 -1.15 -11.91 -11.10
C ALA A 216 -1.21 -11.37 -12.54
N SER A 217 -2.10 -11.92 -13.37
CA SER A 217 -2.25 -11.53 -14.78
C SER A 217 -2.75 -10.09 -14.92
N ALA A 218 -3.67 -9.65 -14.04
CA ALA A 218 -4.20 -8.29 -14.05
C ALA A 218 -3.13 -7.20 -13.83
N ARG A 219 -1.99 -7.55 -13.22
CA ARG A 219 -0.85 -6.63 -13.00
C ARG A 219 0.38 -7.01 -13.81
N GLY A 220 0.26 -7.95 -14.76
CA GLY A 220 1.37 -8.36 -15.63
C GLY A 220 2.51 -9.06 -14.89
N GLN A 221 2.24 -9.74 -13.77
CA GLN A 221 3.27 -10.39 -12.95
C GLN A 221 3.73 -11.72 -13.57
N VAL A 222 4.48 -11.63 -14.67
CA VAL A 222 4.86 -12.77 -15.53
C VAL A 222 5.51 -13.90 -14.74
N GLN A 223 6.42 -13.58 -13.82
CA GLN A 223 7.11 -14.59 -13.01
C GLN A 223 6.14 -15.36 -12.10
N VAL A 224 5.19 -14.66 -11.46
CA VAL A 224 4.15 -15.29 -10.66
C VAL A 224 3.25 -16.15 -11.54
N CYS A 225 2.80 -15.64 -12.69
CA CYS A 225 1.98 -16.42 -13.63
C CYS A 225 2.69 -17.70 -14.08
N SER A 226 3.99 -17.63 -14.40
CA SER A 226 4.78 -18.80 -14.79
C SER A 226 4.80 -19.86 -13.69
N ILE A 227 4.96 -19.44 -12.42
CA ILE A 227 4.97 -20.37 -11.29
C ILE A 227 3.59 -20.99 -11.10
N LEU A 228 2.52 -20.18 -11.12
CA LEU A 228 1.15 -20.66 -10.96
C LEU A 228 0.71 -21.60 -12.08
N LEU A 229 1.21 -21.43 -13.31
CA LEU A 229 0.95 -22.32 -14.45
C LEU A 229 1.76 -23.61 -14.40
N SER A 230 2.89 -23.62 -13.66
CA SER A 230 3.74 -24.80 -13.50
C SER A 230 3.34 -25.73 -12.34
N CYS A 231 2.26 -25.40 -11.62
CA CYS A 231 1.90 -25.98 -10.33
C CYS A 231 1.15 -27.33 -10.33
#